data_AF-A0A935ML79-F1
#
_entry.id   AF-A0A935ML79-F1
#
_cell.length_a   1.000
_cell.length_b   1.000
_cell.length_c   1.000
_cell.angle_alpha   90.00
_cell.angle_beta   90.00
_cell.angle_gamma   90.00
#
_symmetry.space_group_name_H-M   'P 1'
#
loop_
_entity.id
_entity.type
_entity.pdbx_description
1 polymer ?
#
loop_
_entity_poly.entity_id
_entity_poly.type
_entity_poly.pdbx_seq_one_letter_code
_entity_poly.pdbx_strand_id
1 'polypeptide(L)' 'MNKQPIEQARDADLRLSHAALQRAALRAREIARQTGTAIVVSRQGVIEHLQPQPEPVSTAQEPIPPYGDVR' A
#
# COMPACT_ATOMS: atom_id res chain seq x y z
N MET A 1 -1.93 -29.95 3.13
CA MET A 1 -2.20 -28.67 2.44
C MET A 1 -1.58 -28.70 1.07
N ASN A 2 -2.32 -28.30 0.03
CA ASN A 2 -1.78 -28.15 -1.31
C ASN A 2 -0.75 -27.00 -1.28
N LYS A 3 0.50 -27.26 -1.68
CA LYS A 3 1.61 -26.30 -1.58
C LYS A 3 1.76 -25.41 -2.80
N GLN A 4 0.91 -25.61 -3.82
CA GLN A 4 0.99 -24.86 -5.06
C GLN A 4 0.47 -23.43 -4.89
N PRO A 5 1.06 -22.45 -5.60
CA PRO A 5 0.57 -21.07 -5.61
C PRO A 5 -0.91 -21.01 -6.05
N ILE A 6 -1.68 -20.06 -5.51
CA ILE A 6 -3.12 -19.91 -5.79
C ILE A 6 -3.38 -19.58 -7.26
N GLU A 7 -2.41 -18.98 -7.93
CA GLU A 7 -2.40 -18.65 -9.34
C GLU A 7 -2.39 -19.91 -10.23
N GLN A 8 -2.02 -21.07 -9.68
CA GLN A 8 -2.05 -22.36 -10.37
C GLN A 8 -3.30 -23.18 -10.02
N ALA A 9 -4.25 -22.59 -9.28
CA ALA A 9 -5.49 -23.26 -8.96
C ALA A 9 -6.22 -23.73 -10.23
N ARG A 10 -6.78 -24.94 -10.18
CA ARG A 10 -7.63 -25.46 -11.26
C ARG A 10 -8.88 -24.62 -11.43
N ASP A 11 -9.43 -24.15 -10.31
CA ASP A 11 -10.54 -23.22 -10.27
C ASP A 11 -10.12 -21.84 -10.82
N ALA A 12 -10.88 -21.34 -11.79
CA ALA A 12 -10.64 -20.04 -12.40
C ALA A 12 -10.86 -18.88 -11.42
N ASP A 13 -11.83 -18.99 -10.53
CA ASP A 13 -12.16 -17.92 -9.58
C ASP A 13 -11.04 -17.76 -8.55
N LEU A 14 -10.48 -18.86 -8.06
CA LEU A 14 -9.31 -18.84 -7.18
C LEU A 14 -8.06 -18.32 -7.90
N ARG A 15 -7.85 -18.72 -9.16
CA ARG A 15 -6.71 -18.23 -9.94
C ARG A 15 -6.75 -16.72 -10.15
N LEU A 16 -7.95 -16.16 -10.34
CA LEU A 16 -8.15 -14.71 -10.53
C LEU A 16 -8.30 -13.93 -9.22
N SER A 17 -8.49 -14.62 -8.08
CA SER A 17 -8.73 -13.97 -6.79
C SER A 17 -7.54 -13.13 -6.34
N HIS A 18 -6.30 -13.51 -6.67
CA HIS A 18 -5.11 -12.76 -6.29
C HIS A 18 -5.15 -11.31 -6.82
N ALA A 19 -5.46 -11.12 -8.11
CA ALA A 19 -5.59 -9.80 -8.71
C ALA A 19 -6.78 -9.00 -8.12
N ALA A 20 -7.88 -9.68 -7.77
CA ALA A 20 -9.00 -9.04 -7.09
C ALA A 20 -8.62 -8.55 -5.68
N LEU A 21 -7.91 -9.37 -4.91
CA LEU A 21 -7.44 -9.04 -3.56
C LEU A 21 -6.44 -7.89 -3.58
N GLN A 22 -5.53 -7.83 -4.56
CA GLN A 22 -4.61 -6.70 -4.73
C GLN A 22 -5.36 -5.39 -4.93
N ARG A 23 -6.36 -5.36 -5.82
CA ARG A 23 -7.21 -4.18 -6.04
C ARG A 23 -7.97 -3.78 -4.77
N ALA A 24 -8.53 -4.75 -4.07
CA ALA A 24 -9.24 -4.50 -2.81
C ALA A 24 -8.30 -3.91 -1.74
N ALA A 25 -7.08 -4.43 -1.61
CA ALA A 25 -6.08 -3.94 -0.67
C ALA A 25 -5.65 -2.50 -0.98
N LEU A 26 -5.44 -2.16 -2.26
CA LEU A 26 -5.15 -0.79 -2.68
C LEU A 26 -6.29 0.17 -2.30
N ARG A 27 -7.54 -0.22 -2.58
CA ARG A 27 -8.71 0.60 -2.25
C ARG A 27 -8.89 0.76 -0.73
N ALA A 28 -8.65 -0.30 0.05
CA ALA A 28 -8.72 -0.24 1.50
C ALA A 28 -7.69 0.74 2.09
N ARG A 29 -6.47 0.79 1.54
CA ARG A 29 -5.43 1.77 1.93
C ARG A 29 -5.85 3.20 1.62
N GLU A 30 -6.45 3.42 0.46
CA GLU A 30 -6.96 4.74 0.10
C GLU A 30 -8.06 5.21 1.07
N ILE A 31 -9.02 4.34 1.38
CA ILE A 31 -10.10 4.65 2.34
C ILE A 31 -9.53 4.88 3.74
N ALA A 32 -8.61 4.04 4.18
CA ALA A 32 -7.93 4.16 5.47
C ALA A 32 -7.25 5.53 5.62
N ARG A 33 -6.56 5.97 4.56
CA ARG A 33 -5.93 7.29 4.50
C ARG A 33 -6.95 8.42 4.57
N GLN A 34 -8.03 8.33 3.81
CA GLN A 34 -9.08 9.35 3.78
C GLN A 34 -9.83 9.48 5.12
N THR A 35 -9.99 8.38 5.84
CA THR A 35 -10.80 8.32 7.07
C THR A 35 -9.97 8.33 8.35
N GLY A 36 -8.64 8.29 8.24
CA GLY A 36 -7.75 8.17 9.40
C GLY A 36 -7.91 6.84 10.14
N THR A 37 -8.37 5.79 9.48
CA THR A 37 -8.61 4.47 10.10
C THR A 37 -7.41 3.54 9.89
N ALA A 38 -7.11 2.71 10.90
CA ALA A 38 -6.03 1.73 10.81
C ALA A 38 -6.46 0.50 10.01
N ILE A 39 -5.52 -0.08 9.25
CA ILE A 39 -5.69 -1.40 8.63
C ILE A 39 -5.15 -2.46 9.59
N VAL A 40 -6.00 -3.43 9.94
CA VAL A 40 -5.61 -4.56 10.77
C VAL A 40 -5.24 -5.74 9.89
N VAL A 41 -4.05 -6.31 10.09
CA VAL A 41 -3.58 -7.50 9.37
C VAL A 41 -3.13 -8.58 10.35
N SER A 42 -3.30 -9.85 9.97
CA SER A 42 -2.72 -10.98 10.69
C SER A 42 -1.55 -11.55 9.91
N ARG A 43 -0.36 -11.59 10.51
CA ARG A 43 0.82 -12.25 9.95
C ARG A 43 1.33 -13.27 10.94
N GLN A 44 1.40 -14.53 10.51
CA GLN A 44 1.90 -15.63 11.36
C GLN A 44 1.18 -15.71 12.72
N GLY A 45 -0.11 -15.37 12.77
CA GLY A 45 -0.91 -15.36 13.99
C GLY A 45 -0.78 -14.09 14.85
N VAL A 46 0.10 -13.15 14.49
CA VAL A 46 0.24 -11.84 15.16
C VAL A 46 -0.68 -10.83 14.49
N ILE A 47 -1.41 -10.07 15.29
CA ILE A 47 -2.24 -8.95 14.80
C ILE A 47 -1.40 -7.67 14.78
N GLU A 48 -1.30 -7.04 13.61
CA GLU A 48 -0.61 -5.77 13.40
C GLU A 48 -1.63 -4.70 13.01
N HIS A 49 -1.49 -3.49 13.58
CA HIS A 49 -2.28 -2.32 13.21
C HIS A 49 -1.41 -1.38 12.37
N LEU A 50 -1.71 -1.27 11.08
CA LEU A 50 -1.04 -0.40 10.14
C LEU A 50 -1.76 0.95 10.13
N GLN A 51 -1.12 1.97 10.72
CA GLN A 51 -1.63 3.33 10.67
C GLN A 51 -1.57 3.85 9.22
N PRO A 52 -2.60 4.58 8.76
CA PRO A 52 -2.61 5.14 7.42
C PRO A 52 -1.41 6.08 7.29
N GLN A 53 -0.52 5.76 6.34
CA GLN A 53 0.59 6.65 6.05
C GLN A 53 0.05 7.86 5.28
N PRO A 54 0.49 9.09 5.61
CA PRO A 54 0.21 10.24 4.76
C PRO A 54 0.79 9.98 3.36
N GLU A 55 0.15 10.54 2.33
CA GLU A 55 0.71 10.53 0.97
C GLU A 55 2.17 11.01 1.05
N PRO A 56 3.12 10.35 0.36
CA PRO A 56 4.47 10.86 0.29
C PRO A 56 4.39 12.26 -0.32
N VAL A 57 4.69 13.27 0.50
CA VAL A 57 4.81 14.64 0.02
C VAL A 57 5.90 14.62 -1.05
N SER A 58 5.52 14.88 -2.30
CA SER A 58 6.49 15.12 -3.36
C SER A 58 7.29 16.35 -2.93
N THR A 59 8.48 16.14 -2.38
CA THR A 59 9.44 17.21 -2.13
C THR A 59 9.98 17.66 -3.48
N ALA A 60 9.15 18.38 -4.25
CA ALA A 60 9.62 19.24 -5.31
C ALA A 60 10.38 20.38 -4.62
N GLN A 61 11.65 20.12 -4.32
CA GLN A 61 12.54 21.12 -3.74
C GLN A 61 12.86 22.11 -4.86
N GLU A 62 12.31 23.32 -4.77
CA GLU A 62 12.64 24.39 -5.71
C GLU A 62 14.14 24.70 -5.59
N PRO A 63 14.91 24.71 -6.69
CA PRO A 63 16.34 24.95 -6.64
C PRO A 63 16.62 26.32 -6.02
N ILE A 64 17.51 26.34 -5.03
CA ILE A 64 17.92 27.56 -4.31
C ILE A 64 18.46 28.55 -5.34
N PRO A 65 17.86 29.75 -5.51
CA PRO A 65 18.37 30.73 -6.45
C PRO A 65 19.74 31.25 -5.99
N PRO A 66 20.71 31.43 -6.90
CA PRO A 66 22.01 31.97 -6.55
C PRO A 66 21.88 33.49 -6.37
N TYR A 67 21.61 33.95 -5.15
CA TYR A 67 21.83 35.35 -4.81
C TYR A 67 22.79 35.47 -3.63
N GLY A 68 24.00 35.89 -3.97
CA GLY A 68 25.05 36.29 -3.06
C GLY A 68 25.92 37.31 -3.79
N ASP A 69 25.41 38.54 -3.90
CA ASP A 69 26.26 39.70 -4.19
C ASP A 69 27.23 39.87 -3.02
N VAL A 70 28.49 39.52 -3.25
CA VAL A 70 29.59 39.81 -2.32
C VAL A 70 30.03 41.24 -2.62
N ARG A 71 29.70 42.16 -1.72
CA ARG A 71 30.24 43.53 -1.71
C ARG A 71 31.72 43.55 -1.38
#